data_AF-A0AAW0JT34-F1
#
_entry.id   AF-A0AAW0JT34-F1
#
_cell.length_a   1.000
_cell.length_b   1.000
_cell.length_c   1.000
_cell.angle_alpha   90.00
_cell.angle_beta   90.00
_cell.angle_gamma   90.00
#
_symmetry.space_group_name_H-M   'P 1'
#
loop_
_entity.id
_entity.type
_entity.pdbx_description
1 polymer ?
#
loop_
_entity_poly.entity_id
_entity_poly.type
_entity_poly.pdbx_seq_one_letter_code
_entity_poly.pdbx_strand_id
1 'polypeptide(L)'
;MALSYLFVLEVVGPEQTNELALGLELTGHKFLWILRSPNNKSDDVAYLGDQTLDNNPLAFLPKGFVERTKGKGLVVPSWAPQAQVLSHGSTGGFLTHCDWNSTLESIMQG
;
A
#
# COMPACT_ATOMS: atom_id res chain seq x y z
N MET A 1 -6.64 21.72 11.35
CA MET A 1 -5.42 21.18 10.74
C MET A 1 -5.61 19.67 10.63
N ALA A 2 -6.07 19.18 9.48
CA ALA A 2 -6.30 17.74 9.30
C ALA A 2 -4.94 17.04 9.25
N LEU A 3 -4.78 15.98 10.03
CA LEU A 3 -3.56 15.16 9.98
C LEU A 3 -3.64 14.31 8.72
N SER A 4 -2.94 14.75 7.67
CA SER A 4 -3.00 14.09 6.37
C SER A 4 -2.25 12.74 6.38
N TYR A 5 -2.86 11.72 5.78
CA TYR A 5 -2.28 10.41 5.49
C TYR A 5 -1.75 10.40 4.05
N LEU A 6 -0.61 9.73 3.86
CA LEU A 6 -0.16 9.26 2.56
C LEU A 6 -0.81 7.91 2.26
N PHE A 7 -1.60 7.82 1.21
CA PHE A 7 -2.19 6.58 0.75
C PHE A 7 -1.27 5.92 -0.29
N VAL A 8 -1.00 4.62 -0.17
CA VAL A 8 -0.08 3.88 -1.06
C VAL A 8 -0.76 2.65 -1.65
N LEU A 9 -0.83 2.58 -2.98
CA LEU A 9 -1.43 1.48 -3.76
C LEU A 9 -0.43 0.89 -4.78
N GLU A 10 0.81 0.70 -4.35
CA GLU A 10 1.81 0.06 -5.20
C GLU A 10 2.11 -1.35 -4.70
N VAL A 11 2.08 -2.30 -5.65
CA VAL A 11 2.58 -3.66 -5.46
C VAL A 11 3.92 -3.70 -6.16
N VAL A 12 4.96 -3.85 -5.37
CA VAL A 12 6.35 -3.80 -5.83
C VAL A 12 7.01 -5.15 -5.54
N GLY A 13 8.11 -5.45 -6.22
CA GLY A 13 8.91 -6.64 -5.93
C GLY A 13 9.36 -6.70 -4.46
N PRO A 14 9.87 -7.84 -3.98
CA PRO A 14 10.24 -8.01 -2.56
C PRO A 14 11.26 -6.98 -2.07
N GLU A 15 12.26 -6.67 -2.91
CA GLU A 15 13.30 -5.69 -2.60
C GLU A 15 12.73 -4.27 -2.53
N GLN A 16 11.93 -3.87 -3.52
CA GLN A 16 11.29 -2.55 -3.53
C GLN A 16 10.26 -2.41 -2.41
N THR A 17 9.57 -3.50 -2.02
CA THR A 17 8.67 -3.52 -0.85
C THR A 17 9.44 -3.22 0.44
N ASN A 18 10.64 -3.79 0.59
CA ASN A 18 11.50 -3.51 1.74
C ASN A 18 11.94 -2.04 1.77
N GLU A 19 12.41 -1.50 0.64
CA GLU A 19 12.84 -0.09 0.55
C GLU A 19 11.67 0.87 0.77
N LEU A 20 10.49 0.58 0.22
CA LEU A 20 9.29 1.38 0.46
C LEU A 20 8.88 1.36 1.94
N ALA A 21 8.93 0.21 2.61
CA ALA A 21 8.65 0.11 4.03
C ALA A 21 9.63 0.97 4.85
N LEU A 22 10.94 0.88 4.56
CA LEU A 22 11.96 1.69 5.23
C LEU A 22 11.74 3.19 4.95
N GLY A 23 11.42 3.56 3.71
CA GLY A 23 11.10 4.93 3.33
C GLY A 23 9.90 5.48 4.13
N LEU A 24 8.79 4.73 4.17
CA LEU A 24 7.60 5.11 4.94
C LEU A 24 7.90 5.29 6.43
N GLU A 25 8.68 4.38 7.02
CA GLU A 25 9.13 4.48 8.41
C GLU A 25 9.95 5.74 8.66
N LEU A 26 10.94 6.02 7.79
CA LEU A 26 11.84 7.17 7.89
C LEU A 26 11.13 8.50 7.68
N THR A 27 10.11 8.57 6.83
CA THR A 27 9.35 9.81 6.63
C THR A 27 8.69 10.31 7.92
N GLY A 28 8.37 9.39 8.84
CA GLY A 28 7.61 9.69 10.06
C GLY A 28 6.19 10.21 9.83
N HIS A 29 5.73 10.28 8.58
CA HIS A 29 4.40 10.72 8.20
C HIS A 29 3.36 9.62 8.46
N LYS A 30 2.09 10.01 8.54
CA LYS A 30 1.01 9.03 8.62
C LYS A 30 0.80 8.38 7.26
N PHE A 31 0.53 7.08 7.22
CA PHE A 31 0.28 6.39 5.97
C PHE A 31 -0.79 5.31 6.09
N LEU A 32 -1.45 5.03 4.98
CA LEU A 32 -2.28 3.85 4.77
C LEU A 32 -1.75 3.13 3.54
N TRP A 33 -1.22 1.92 3.74
CA TRP A 33 -0.59 1.15 2.68
C TRP A 33 -1.38 -0.13 2.42
N ILE A 34 -1.89 -0.27 1.20
CA ILE A 34 -2.51 -1.52 0.75
C ILE A 34 -1.41 -2.43 0.23
N LEU A 35 -1.10 -3.49 0.98
CA LEU A 35 -0.06 -4.44 0.63
C LEU A 35 -0.70 -5.70 0.04
N ARG A 36 -0.33 -6.05 -1.19
CA ARG A 36 -0.72 -7.33 -1.80
C ARG A 36 0.45 -8.32 -1.73
N SER A 37 0.16 -9.59 -1.52
CA SER A 37 1.18 -10.64 -1.55
C SER A 37 1.83 -10.67 -2.95
N PRO A 38 3.16 -10.69 -3.06
CA PRO A 38 3.84 -10.98 -4.31
C PRO A 38 3.39 -12.36 -4.79
N ASN A 39 3.01 -12.47 -6.06
CA ASN A 39 2.73 -13.77 -6.66
C ASN A 39 4.06 -14.46 -6.93
N ASN A 40 4.28 -15.67 -6.39
CA ASN A 40 5.51 -16.45 -6.57
C ASN A 40 5.64 -17.10 -7.97
N LYS A 41 5.11 -16.45 -9.01
CA LYS A 41 5.28 -16.91 -10.38
C LYS A 41 5.84 -15.76 -11.20
N SER A 42 7.05 -16.03 -11.69
CA SER A 42 7.80 -15.36 -12.74
C SER A 42 6.99 -14.36 -13.57
N ASP A 43 7.59 -13.19 -13.75
CA ASP A 43 7.37 -12.17 -14.76
C ASP A 43 6.29 -12.50 -15.82
N ASP A 44 5.40 -11.52 -16.00
CA ASP A 44 4.36 -11.43 -17.02
C ASP A 44 2.93 -11.89 -16.64
N VAL A 45 2.12 -10.85 -16.39
CA VAL A 45 0.66 -10.78 -16.54
C VAL A 45 -0.20 -11.41 -15.44
N ALA A 46 -1.18 -10.59 -15.05
CA ALA A 46 -2.17 -10.78 -14.04
C ALA A 46 -3.09 -12.02 -14.22
N TYR A 47 -3.86 -12.25 -13.17
CA TYR A 47 -5.10 -13.03 -13.08
C TYR A 47 -4.98 -14.54 -12.76
N LEU A 48 -5.47 -14.85 -11.55
CA LEU A 48 -6.06 -16.11 -11.09
C LEU A 48 -5.11 -17.29 -10.75
N GLY A 49 -4.92 -17.51 -9.45
CA GLY A 49 -4.83 -18.86 -8.86
C GLY A 49 -3.46 -19.29 -8.28
N ASP A 50 -3.38 -19.44 -6.95
CA ASP A 50 -3.22 -20.72 -6.21
C ASP A 50 -3.12 -20.43 -4.68
N GLN A 51 -3.87 -21.18 -3.87
CA GLN A 51 -4.20 -20.90 -2.46
C GLN A 51 -3.41 -21.77 -1.46
N THR A 52 -2.07 -21.87 -1.55
CA THR A 52 -1.36 -22.90 -0.73
C THR A 52 -0.04 -22.49 -0.07
N LEU A 53 0.38 -21.23 -0.14
CA LEU A 53 1.38 -20.68 0.78
C LEU A 53 0.66 -19.70 1.69
N ASP A 54 1.00 -19.66 2.98
CA ASP A 54 0.44 -18.72 3.95
C ASP A 54 0.46 -17.30 3.37
N ASN A 55 -0.67 -16.89 2.81
CA ASN A 55 -0.87 -15.70 1.97
C ASN A 55 -0.94 -14.48 2.87
N ASN A 56 0.04 -14.29 3.76
CA ASN A 56 0.13 -13.14 4.64
C ASN A 56 1.07 -12.11 3.99
N PRO A 57 0.54 -11.05 3.36
CA PRO A 57 1.36 -10.01 2.73
C PRO A 57 2.33 -9.38 3.74
N LEU A 58 1.98 -9.38 5.04
CA LEU A 58 2.79 -8.80 6.10
C LEU A 58 4.10 -9.57 6.33
N ALA A 59 4.21 -10.82 5.89
CA ALA A 59 5.44 -11.60 5.98
C ALA A 59 6.58 -11.03 5.11
N PHE A 60 6.24 -10.22 4.10
CA PHE A 60 7.20 -9.58 3.20
C PHE A 60 7.72 -8.23 3.73
N LEU A 61 7.24 -7.78 4.90
CA LEU A 61 7.67 -6.53 5.50
C LEU A 61 8.94 -6.72 6.34
N PRO A 62 9.78 -5.67 6.47
CA PRO A 62 10.92 -5.71 7.37
C PRO A 62 10.48 -6.12 8.79
N LYS A 63 11.26 -7.00 9.42
CA LYS A 63 10.94 -7.52 10.75
C LYS A 63 10.67 -6.38 11.74
N GLY A 64 9.51 -6.43 12.38
CA GLY A 64 9.08 -5.43 13.38
C GLY A 64 8.56 -4.11 12.81
N PHE A 65 8.45 -3.95 11.48
CA PHE A 65 7.96 -2.73 10.84
C PHE A 65 6.57 -2.31 11.35
N VAL A 66 5.63 -3.25 11.45
CA VAL A 66 4.26 -2.98 11.92
C VAL A 66 4.25 -2.42 13.35
N GLU A 67 5.12 -2.93 14.23
CA GLU A 67 5.23 -2.43 15.60
C GLU A 67 5.90 -1.05 15.65
N ARG A 68 6.98 -0.84 14.88
CA ARG A 68 7.69 0.45 14.84
C ARG A 68 6.83 1.58 14.26
N THR A 69 5.93 1.26 13.34
CA THR A 69 5.03 2.23 12.69
C THR A 69 3.67 2.36 13.36
N LYS A 70 3.43 1.64 14.46
CA LYS A 70 2.17 1.68 15.20
C LYS A 70 1.79 3.11 15.60
N GLY A 71 0.55 3.50 15.29
CA GLY A 71 0.03 4.85 15.56
C GLY A 71 0.37 5.90 14.48
N LYS A 72 1.24 5.56 13.52
CA LYS A 72 1.52 6.39 12.33
C LYS A 72 1.04 5.72 11.04
N GLY A 73 1.30 4.43 10.90
CA GLY A 73 0.98 3.64 9.72
C GLY A 73 -0.12 2.63 9.96
N LEU A 74 -0.90 2.36 8.91
CA LEU A 74 -1.77 1.20 8.81
C LEU A 74 -1.44 0.43 7.54
N VAL A 75 -1.11 -0.86 7.67
CA VAL A 75 -0.96 -1.77 6.54
C VAL A 75 -2.23 -2.59 6.40
N VAL A 76 -2.88 -2.49 5.24
CA VAL A 76 -4.11 -3.21 4.93
C VAL A 76 -3.78 -4.30 3.91
N PRO A 77 -4.01 -5.59 4.23
CA PRO A 77 -3.75 -6.66 3.27
C PRO A 77 -4.77 -6.64 2.13
N SER A 78 -4.29 -6.87 0.90
CA SER A 78 -5.06 -7.13 -0.33
C SER A 78 -5.88 -5.97 -0.91
N TRP A 79 -6.82 -5.38 -0.15
CA TRP A 79 -7.79 -4.44 -0.69
C TRP A 79 -8.32 -3.44 0.34
N ALA A 80 -8.63 -2.23 -0.11
CA ALA A 80 -9.41 -1.23 0.63
C ALA A 80 -10.31 -0.45 -0.35
N PRO A 81 -11.39 0.21 0.13
CA PRO A 81 -12.29 0.97 -0.73
C PRO A 81 -11.62 2.28 -1.21
N GLN A 82 -10.83 2.20 -2.28
CA GLN A 82 -9.98 3.30 -2.78
C GLN A 82 -10.73 4.62 -2.93
N ALA A 83 -11.87 4.63 -3.61
CA ALA A 83 -12.68 5.85 -3.78
C ALA A 83 -13.06 6.50 -2.43
N GLN A 84 -13.39 5.69 -1.41
CA GLN A 84 -13.70 6.21 -0.08
C GLN A 84 -12.45 6.75 0.61
N VAL A 85 -11.31 6.05 0.51
CA VAL A 85 -10.04 6.52 1.07
C VAL A 85 -9.62 7.84 0.43
N LEU A 86 -9.67 7.94 -0.90
CA LEU A 86 -9.31 9.16 -1.62
C LEU A 86 -10.24 10.33 -1.30
N SER A 87 -11.56 10.07 -1.19
CA SER A 87 -12.54 11.10 -0.79
C SER A 87 -12.43 11.57 0.66
N HIS A 88 -11.67 10.85 1.50
CA HIS A 88 -11.61 11.12 2.92
C HIS A 88 -10.75 12.37 3.18
N GLY A 89 -11.28 13.35 3.90
CA GLY A 89 -10.59 14.63 4.16
C GLY A 89 -9.30 14.55 5.02
N SER A 90 -8.90 13.36 5.44
CA SER A 90 -7.58 13.11 6.03
C SER A 90 -6.58 12.55 5.02
N THR A 91 -6.96 12.27 3.78
CA THR A 91 -6.01 11.89 2.73
C THR A 91 -5.37 13.17 2.18
N GLY A 92 -4.04 13.21 2.11
CA GLY A 92 -3.33 14.37 1.57
C GLY A 92 -2.28 14.03 0.52
N GLY A 93 -2.18 12.77 0.12
CA GLY A 93 -1.32 12.32 -0.95
C GLY A 93 -1.65 10.89 -1.34
N PHE A 94 -1.44 10.58 -2.62
CA PHE A 94 -1.67 9.26 -3.18
C PHE A 94 -0.46 8.81 -3.99
N LEU A 95 0.26 7.81 -3.49
CA LEU A 95 1.29 7.09 -4.23
C LEU A 95 0.63 5.95 -5.00
N THR A 96 0.66 6.05 -6.33
CA THR A 96 -0.09 5.19 -7.26
C THR A 96 0.79 4.78 -8.42
N HIS A 97 0.50 3.61 -9.01
CA HIS A 97 1.13 3.12 -10.23
C HIS A 97 0.61 3.83 -11.51
N CYS A 98 -0.27 4.83 -11.32
CA CYS A 98 -0.77 5.70 -12.39
C CYS A 98 -1.60 5.01 -13.48
N ASP A 99 -2.26 3.87 -13.19
CA ASP A 99 -3.28 3.36 -14.10
C ASP A 99 -4.43 4.36 -14.23
N TRP A 100 -5.11 4.32 -15.36
CA TRP A 100 -6.11 5.31 -15.73
C TRP A 100 -7.26 5.43 -14.73
N ASN A 101 -7.73 4.30 -14.18
CA ASN A 101 -8.80 4.30 -13.18
C ASN A 101 -8.36 4.97 -11.88
N SER A 102 -7.18 4.62 -11.35
CA SER A 102 -6.64 5.22 -10.14
C SER A 102 -6.37 6.72 -10.32
N THR A 103 -5.90 7.11 -11.51
CA THR A 103 -5.65 8.51 -11.86
C THR A 103 -6.94 9.32 -11.90
N LEU A 104 -7.98 8.81 -12.57
CA LEU A 104 -9.29 9.46 -12.62
C LEU A 104 -9.91 9.58 -11.22
N GLU A 105 -9.84 8.53 -10.40
CA GLU A 105 -10.34 8.58 -9.02
C GLU A 105 -9.60 9.64 -8.20
N SER A 106 -8.28 9.76 -8.34
CA SER A 106 -7.51 10.82 -7.67
C SER A 106 -7.94 12.21 -8.12
N ILE A 107 -8.11 12.43 -9.43
CA ILE A 107 -8.54 13.73 -9.98
C ILE A 107 -9.93 14.11 -9.48
N MET A 108 -10.83 13.13 -9.37
CA MET A 108 -12.20 13.36 -8.91
C MET A 108 -12.31 13.67 -7.42
N GLN A 109 -11.35 13.19 -6.60
CA GLN A 109 -11.42 13.30 -5.13
C GLN A 109 -10.50 14.36 -4.53
N GLY A 110 -9.43 14.77 -5.23
CA GLY A 110 -8.56 15.89 -4.84
C GLY A 110 -7.61 15.56 -3.68
#